data_AF-A0A1Q3GWD7-F1
#
_entry.id   AF-A0A1Q3GWD7-F1
#
_cell.length_a   1.000
_cell.length_b   1.000
_cell.length_c   1.000
_cell.angle_alpha   90.00
_cell.angle_beta   90.00
_cell.angle_gamma   90.00
#
_symmetry.space_group_name_H-M   'P 1'
#
loop_
_entity.id
_entity.type
_entity.pdbx_description
1 polymer ?
#
loop_
_entity_poly.entity_id
_entity_poly.type
_entity_poly.pdbx_seq_one_letter_code
_entity_poly.pdbx_strand_id
1 'polypeptide(L)'
;MKTKIKHFILPFSVLLILIFLYAFTSIRPHRILTTELRVHDGVFQSNISEEVYNNYLVVNIGQLDRNQLAQLIDKISQASPKAIAAFICFDKAKTTPHDSLLASMLQKHRDKIALHNAPSEGCIHYEGIVAKTSAVKTNEPYFRRWEPSKNGLERYLGQIVDTQKVAALSQLSAQPLINYQLSFENVRMIDGKLLLNYDISSELFTRKIVYLGYLGDTISSDTQKLSPYSYPLMASLNVLHNILTGNHLQEAGLWLSVVVTLALVLFNMLIGYLVRRTPAAIYFTLALMFSFSTIFASIAIMFYWHLSYGLVVYLSYTWAWVLVGYVVVWSVRR
;
A
#
# COMPACT_ATOMS: atom_id res chain seq x y z
N MET A 1 44.34 -29.89 25.55
CA MET A 1 42.95 -29.47 25.88
C MET A 1 42.48 -28.22 25.10
N LYS A 2 43.30 -27.16 24.96
CA LYS A 2 42.96 -25.92 24.21
C LYS A 2 42.62 -26.11 22.72
N THR A 3 43.16 -27.13 22.05
CA THR A 3 42.87 -27.44 20.64
C THR A 3 41.50 -28.08 20.42
N LYS A 4 41.02 -28.93 21.35
CA LYS A 4 39.73 -29.62 21.22
C LYS A 4 38.53 -28.68 21.38
N ILE A 5 38.65 -27.65 22.22
CA ILE A 5 37.60 -26.64 22.44
C ILE A 5 37.34 -25.80 21.17
N LYS A 6 38.40 -25.42 20.42
CA LYS A 6 38.26 -24.67 19.16
C LYS A 6 37.51 -25.45 18.07
N HIS A 7 37.64 -26.77 18.06
CA HIS A 7 36.97 -27.63 17.08
C HIS A 7 35.48 -27.81 17.36
N PHE A 8 35.03 -27.55 18.60
CA PHE A 8 33.63 -27.68 18.98
C PHE A 8 32.88 -26.35 18.92
N ILE A 9 33.52 -25.25 19.34
CA ILE A 9 32.90 -23.92 19.39
C ILE A 9 32.52 -23.43 17.98
N LEU A 10 33.39 -23.63 16.99
CA LEU A 10 33.16 -23.13 15.64
C LEU A 10 31.94 -23.77 14.95
N PRO A 11 31.82 -25.11 14.82
CA PRO A 11 30.65 -25.71 14.18
C PRO A 11 29.37 -25.45 14.95
N PHE A 12 29.43 -25.39 16.30
CA PHE A 12 28.27 -25.04 17.11
C PHE A 12 27.82 -23.58 16.88
N SER A 13 28.76 -22.64 16.79
CA SER A 13 28.46 -21.23 16.47
C SER A 13 27.90 -21.08 15.06
N VAL A 14 28.45 -21.80 14.07
CA VAL A 14 27.93 -21.82 12.70
C VAL A 14 26.52 -22.40 12.66
N LEU A 15 26.25 -23.50 13.37
CA LEU A 15 24.92 -24.10 13.48
C LEU A 15 23.92 -23.12 14.12
N LEU A 16 24.30 -22.43 15.20
CA LEU A 16 23.48 -21.40 15.84
C LEU A 16 23.19 -20.23 14.91
N ILE A 17 24.18 -19.77 14.15
CA ILE A 17 23.98 -18.71 13.14
C ILE A 17 23.07 -19.21 12.01
N LEU A 18 23.22 -20.45 11.55
CA LEU A 18 22.35 -21.04 10.53
C LEU A 18 20.93 -21.22 11.03
N ILE A 19 20.72 -21.66 12.28
CA ILE A 19 19.39 -21.76 12.91
C ILE A 19 18.80 -20.36 13.09
N PHE A 20 19.59 -19.38 13.55
CA PHE A 20 19.14 -18.00 13.69
C PHE A 20 18.76 -17.39 12.34
N LEU A 21 19.58 -17.57 11.30
CA LEU A 21 19.28 -17.13 9.93
C LEU A 21 18.09 -17.88 9.33
N TYR A 22 17.96 -19.19 9.55
CA TYR A 22 16.81 -19.96 9.10
C TYR A 22 15.54 -19.48 9.80
N ALA A 23 15.59 -19.27 11.11
CA ALA A 23 14.49 -18.70 11.88
C ALA A 23 14.16 -17.30 11.36
N PHE A 24 15.15 -16.41 11.16
CA PHE A 24 14.94 -15.03 10.70
C PHE A 24 14.57 -14.89 9.21
N THR A 25 14.84 -15.90 8.39
CA THR A 25 14.41 -15.93 6.97
C THR A 25 13.05 -16.61 6.80
N SER A 26 12.73 -17.59 7.64
CA SER A 26 11.42 -18.25 7.69
C SER A 26 10.38 -17.41 8.43
N ILE A 27 10.80 -16.71 9.47
CA ILE A 27 10.08 -15.60 10.09
C ILE A 27 10.26 -14.44 9.15
N ARG A 28 9.23 -14.17 8.34
CA ARG A 28 9.04 -12.89 7.67
C ARG A 28 9.21 -11.78 8.72
N PRO A 29 10.34 -11.06 8.85
CA PRO A 29 10.59 -10.16 9.99
C PRO A 29 9.55 -9.05 10.04
N HIS A 30 9.03 -8.69 8.87
CA HIS A 30 7.89 -7.82 8.71
C HIS A 30 6.66 -8.33 9.46
N ARG A 31 6.32 -9.63 9.44
CA ARG A 31 5.16 -10.19 10.18
C ARG A 31 5.27 -10.04 11.70
N ILE A 32 6.46 -10.09 12.30
CA ILE A 32 6.62 -9.98 13.77
C ILE A 32 6.56 -8.52 14.22
N LEU A 33 7.13 -7.60 13.42
CA LEU A 33 7.07 -6.16 13.74
C LEU A 33 5.70 -5.55 13.39
N THR A 34 4.94 -6.17 12.48
CA THR A 34 3.59 -5.73 12.11
C THR A 34 2.47 -6.45 12.85
N THR A 35 2.78 -7.46 13.68
CA THR A 35 1.77 -8.00 14.62
C THR A 35 1.43 -7.03 15.75
N GLU A 36 2.29 -6.05 16.03
CA GLU A 36 2.03 -5.02 17.07
C GLU A 36 1.68 -3.64 16.49
N LEU A 37 2.23 -3.28 15.33
CA LEU A 37 1.76 -2.12 14.59
C LEU A 37 0.56 -2.53 13.75
N ARG A 38 -0.64 -2.02 14.11
CA ARG A 38 -1.84 -2.07 13.27
C ARG A 38 -1.40 -1.95 11.81
N VAL A 39 -1.51 -3.04 11.06
CA VAL A 39 -0.90 -3.22 9.72
C VAL A 39 -1.34 -2.12 8.73
N HIS A 40 -2.38 -1.37 9.07
CA HIS A 40 -2.92 -0.24 8.32
C HIS A 40 -2.27 1.11 8.63
N ASP A 41 -1.47 1.24 9.69
CA ASP A 41 -0.90 2.53 10.12
C ASP A 41 0.58 2.66 9.74
N GLY A 42 1.40 1.62 9.94
CA GLY A 42 2.87 1.75 9.87
C GLY A 42 3.51 1.80 8.47
N VAL A 43 2.90 1.21 7.45
CA VAL A 43 3.42 1.24 6.06
C VAL A 43 2.79 2.38 5.26
N PHE A 44 1.64 2.87 5.71
CA PHE A 44 0.83 3.84 4.98
C PHE A 44 1.16 5.28 5.36
N GLN A 45 1.64 5.56 6.58
CA GLN A 45 1.81 6.93 7.07
C GLN A 45 3.09 7.65 6.62
N SER A 46 4.15 6.95 6.21
CA SER A 46 5.44 7.62 5.93
C SER A 46 5.40 8.59 4.74
N ASN A 47 4.44 8.41 3.82
CA ASN A 47 4.27 9.24 2.63
C ASN A 47 2.96 10.05 2.65
N ILE A 48 2.17 9.99 3.74
CA ILE A 48 0.95 10.79 3.87
C ILE A 48 1.38 12.24 4.01
N SER A 49 0.92 13.08 3.09
CA SER A 49 1.16 14.51 3.19
C SER A 49 0.33 15.08 4.33
N GLU A 50 0.91 16.01 5.09
CA GLU A 50 0.16 16.87 6.03
C GLU A 50 -0.72 17.90 5.28
N GLU A 51 -0.50 18.08 3.97
CA GLU A 51 -1.29 18.99 3.14
C GLU A 51 -2.72 18.47 2.91
N VAL A 52 -3.71 19.32 3.15
CA VAL A 52 -5.11 19.01 2.88
C VAL A 52 -5.40 19.08 1.38
N TYR A 53 -5.74 17.94 0.78
CA TYR A 53 -6.03 17.85 -0.65
C TYR A 53 -7.48 18.26 -0.96
N ASN A 54 -7.66 19.50 -1.39
CA ASN A 54 -8.97 20.09 -1.68
C ASN A 54 -9.64 19.57 -2.98
N ASN A 55 -8.92 18.82 -3.82
CA ASN A 55 -9.43 18.30 -5.09
C ASN A 55 -10.33 17.07 -4.93
N TYR A 56 -10.26 16.40 -3.77
CA TYR A 56 -11.02 15.20 -3.47
C TYR A 56 -12.02 15.50 -2.36
N LEU A 57 -13.18 14.84 -2.44
CA LEU A 57 -14.17 14.88 -1.40
C LEU A 57 -14.70 13.47 -1.18
N VAL A 58 -14.72 13.03 0.06
CA VAL A 58 -15.30 11.74 0.43
C VAL A 58 -16.65 12.00 1.10
N VAL A 59 -17.69 11.35 0.60
CA VAL A 59 -19.03 11.40 1.16
C VAL A 59 -19.35 10.05 1.76
N ASN A 60 -19.51 10.01 3.08
CA ASN A 60 -19.96 8.83 3.78
C ASN A 60 -21.45 8.61 3.51
N ILE A 61 -21.81 7.54 2.83
CA ILE A 61 -23.21 7.24 2.53
C ILE A 61 -23.92 6.51 3.69
N GLY A 62 -23.21 6.06 4.73
CA GLY A 62 -23.79 5.43 5.92
C GLY A 62 -24.95 4.47 5.62
N GLN A 63 -26.04 4.59 6.37
CA GLN A 63 -27.28 3.85 6.15
C GLN A 63 -28.28 4.52 5.19
N LEU A 64 -27.83 5.32 4.22
CA LEU A 64 -28.75 5.93 3.25
C LEU A 64 -29.47 4.84 2.44
N ASP A 65 -30.79 4.95 2.36
CA ASP A 65 -31.58 4.07 1.51
C ASP A 65 -31.40 4.42 0.02
N ARG A 66 -31.94 3.58 -0.87
CA ARG A 66 -31.81 3.76 -2.33
C ARG A 66 -32.41 5.08 -2.84
N ASN A 67 -33.50 5.56 -2.23
CA ASN A 67 -34.13 6.82 -2.61
C ASN A 67 -33.26 8.01 -2.17
N GLN A 68 -32.80 7.99 -0.92
CA GLN A 68 -31.88 8.98 -0.39
C GLN A 68 -30.57 9.03 -1.17
N LEU A 69 -30.04 7.88 -1.58
CA LEU A 69 -28.84 7.80 -2.39
C LEU A 69 -29.05 8.37 -3.80
N ALA A 70 -30.21 8.12 -4.41
CA ALA A 70 -30.56 8.72 -5.70
C ALA A 70 -30.64 10.26 -5.59
N GLN A 71 -31.27 10.78 -4.53
CA GLN A 71 -31.33 12.21 -4.24
C GLN A 71 -29.95 12.80 -3.99
N LEU A 72 -29.10 12.11 -3.22
CA LEU A 72 -27.73 12.54 -2.92
C LEU A 72 -26.89 12.62 -4.21
N ILE A 73 -26.97 11.60 -5.07
CA ILE A 73 -26.27 11.56 -6.35
C ILE A 73 -26.73 12.72 -7.25
N ASP A 74 -28.04 12.96 -7.35
CA ASP A 74 -28.55 14.06 -8.17
C ASP A 74 -28.10 15.42 -7.63
N LYS A 75 -28.20 15.65 -6.31
CA LYS A 75 -27.74 16.89 -5.65
C LYS A 75 -26.25 17.14 -5.90
N ILE A 76 -25.40 16.14 -5.72
CA ILE A 76 -23.95 16.24 -5.97
C ILE A 76 -23.69 16.50 -7.46
N SER A 77 -24.38 15.80 -8.36
CA SER A 77 -24.16 15.92 -9.80
C SER A 77 -24.55 17.30 -10.36
N GLN A 78 -25.59 17.92 -9.80
CA GLN A 78 -26.02 19.29 -10.13
C GLN A 78 -24.97 20.34 -9.73
N ALA A 79 -24.16 20.07 -8.70
CA ALA A 79 -23.09 20.97 -8.25
C ALA A 79 -21.82 20.94 -9.13
N SER A 80 -21.87 20.28 -10.30
CA SER A 80 -20.81 20.22 -11.30
C SER A 80 -19.45 19.70 -10.79
N PRO A 81 -19.39 18.48 -10.20
CA PRO A 81 -18.14 17.80 -9.91
C PRO A 81 -17.43 17.39 -11.20
N LYS A 82 -16.12 17.16 -11.13
CA LYS A 82 -15.33 16.60 -12.24
C LYS A 82 -15.73 15.14 -12.51
N ALA A 83 -15.85 14.35 -11.45
CA ALA A 83 -16.21 12.95 -11.51
C ALA A 83 -16.78 12.49 -10.17
N ILE A 84 -17.55 11.40 -10.19
CA ILE A 84 -18.13 10.75 -9.03
C ILE A 84 -17.76 9.27 -9.06
N ALA A 85 -17.07 8.78 -8.05
CA ALA A 85 -16.83 7.37 -7.82
C ALA A 85 -17.86 6.86 -6.81
N ALA A 86 -18.64 5.84 -7.15
CA ALA A 86 -19.71 5.34 -6.30
C ALA A 86 -19.41 3.90 -5.85
N PHE A 87 -19.02 3.73 -4.58
CA PHE A 87 -18.80 2.44 -3.92
C PHE A 87 -20.07 2.00 -3.21
N ILE A 88 -20.98 1.42 -3.99
CA ILE A 88 -22.30 1.03 -3.52
C ILE A 88 -22.50 -0.45 -3.85
N CYS A 89 -22.70 -1.27 -2.83
CA CYS A 89 -23.10 -2.66 -2.98
C CYS A 89 -24.39 -2.87 -2.20
N PHE A 90 -25.46 -3.27 -2.89
CA PHE A 90 -26.71 -3.67 -2.25
C PHE A 90 -26.82 -5.19 -2.28
N ASP A 91 -27.04 -5.77 -1.11
CA ASP A 91 -27.16 -7.21 -0.82
C ASP A 91 -28.58 -7.76 -1.00
N LYS A 92 -29.60 -6.89 -0.97
CA LYS A 92 -31.02 -7.29 -0.96
C LYS A 92 -31.64 -7.44 -2.36
N ALA A 93 -32.69 -8.26 -2.44
CA ALA A 93 -33.58 -8.36 -3.59
C ALA A 93 -34.02 -6.98 -4.11
N LYS A 94 -34.16 -6.86 -5.44
CA LYS A 94 -34.58 -5.63 -6.12
C LYS A 94 -35.90 -5.13 -5.52
N THR A 95 -35.93 -3.87 -5.09
CA THR A 95 -37.13 -3.12 -4.72
C THR A 95 -37.49 -2.20 -5.89
N THR A 96 -38.45 -2.63 -6.69
CA THR A 96 -38.76 -2.10 -8.03
C THR A 96 -38.89 -0.57 -8.15
N PRO A 97 -39.54 0.19 -7.24
CA PRO A 97 -39.62 1.65 -7.42
C PRO A 97 -38.30 2.36 -7.10
N HIS A 98 -37.62 1.97 -6.02
CA HIS A 98 -36.40 2.67 -5.57
C HIS A 98 -35.17 2.32 -6.42
N ASP A 99 -35.07 1.08 -6.90
CA ASP A 99 -34.01 0.69 -7.82
C ASP A 99 -34.16 1.36 -9.18
N SER A 100 -35.39 1.55 -9.66
CA SER A 100 -35.65 2.29 -10.90
C SER A 100 -35.25 3.76 -10.77
N LEU A 101 -35.56 4.40 -9.64
CA LEU A 101 -35.15 5.78 -9.37
C LEU A 101 -33.61 5.90 -9.34
N LEU A 102 -32.93 5.05 -8.57
CA LEU A 102 -31.47 5.07 -8.48
C LEU A 102 -30.82 4.79 -9.85
N ALA A 103 -31.31 3.79 -10.58
CA ALA A 103 -30.84 3.48 -11.93
C ALA A 103 -31.01 4.68 -12.87
N SER A 104 -32.17 5.35 -12.82
CA SER A 104 -32.43 6.54 -13.64
C SER A 104 -31.47 7.69 -13.32
N MET A 105 -31.12 7.90 -12.04
CA MET A 105 -30.18 8.95 -11.64
C MET A 105 -28.75 8.61 -12.06
N LEU A 106 -28.33 7.36 -11.90
CA LEU A 106 -27.02 6.92 -12.37
C LEU A 106 -26.91 7.00 -13.90
N GLN A 107 -27.98 6.67 -14.64
CA GLN A 107 -28.03 6.78 -16.09
C GLN A 107 -28.03 8.24 -16.57
N LYS A 108 -28.77 9.11 -15.88
CA LYS A 108 -28.82 10.57 -16.15
C LYS A 108 -27.45 11.22 -16.08
N HIS A 109 -26.59 10.76 -15.16
CA HIS A 109 -25.26 11.33 -14.88
C HIS A 109 -24.11 10.38 -15.24
N ARG A 110 -24.34 9.46 -16.20
CA ARG A 110 -23.40 8.40 -16.58
C ARG A 110 -22.05 8.90 -17.14
N ASP A 111 -22.00 10.15 -17.59
CA ASP A 111 -20.79 10.81 -18.10
C ASP A 111 -19.81 11.20 -16.98
N LYS A 112 -20.31 11.33 -15.75
CA LYS A 112 -19.53 11.72 -14.57
C LYS A 112 -19.37 10.60 -13.54
N ILE A 113 -20.29 9.62 -13.55
CA ILE A 113 -20.34 8.57 -12.53
C ILE A 113 -19.61 7.31 -12.99
N ALA A 114 -18.72 6.82 -12.13
CA ALA A 114 -18.14 5.49 -12.20
C ALA A 114 -18.65 4.66 -11.02
N LEU A 115 -19.42 3.60 -11.31
CA LEU A 115 -19.96 2.71 -10.28
C LEU A 115 -18.96 1.58 -9.99
N HIS A 116 -18.50 1.48 -8.75
CA HIS A 116 -17.81 0.31 -8.26
C HIS A 116 -18.83 -0.79 -7.94
N ASN A 117 -18.90 -1.79 -8.81
CA ASN A 117 -19.84 -2.89 -8.65
C ASN A 117 -19.20 -4.20 -9.15
N ALA A 118 -19.03 -5.14 -8.23
CA ALA A 118 -18.56 -6.47 -8.50
C ALA A 118 -19.72 -7.45 -8.31
N PRO A 119 -20.32 -7.99 -9.38
CA PRO A 119 -21.38 -8.99 -9.25
C PRO A 119 -20.94 -10.24 -8.46
N SER A 120 -19.64 -10.56 -8.50
CA SER A 120 -19.03 -11.63 -7.70
C SER A 120 -19.06 -11.37 -6.19
N GLU A 121 -19.27 -10.12 -5.77
CA GLU A 121 -19.43 -9.73 -4.36
C GLU A 121 -20.91 -9.69 -3.94
N GLY A 122 -21.83 -10.16 -4.79
CA GLY A 122 -23.26 -10.20 -4.51
C GLY A 122 -24.00 -8.88 -4.76
N CYS A 123 -23.36 -7.91 -5.40
CA CYS A 123 -23.95 -6.60 -5.66
C CYS A 123 -24.97 -6.63 -6.83
N ILE A 124 -26.05 -5.84 -6.72
CA ILE A 124 -27.07 -5.71 -7.78
C ILE A 124 -26.47 -5.15 -9.07
N HIS A 125 -26.72 -5.83 -10.20
CA HIS A 125 -26.42 -5.30 -11.52
C HIS A 125 -27.51 -4.32 -11.99
N TYR A 126 -27.10 -3.13 -12.43
CA TYR A 126 -27.97 -2.13 -13.02
C TYR A 126 -27.71 -2.05 -14.54
N GLU A 127 -28.76 -2.29 -15.33
CA GLU A 127 -28.67 -2.26 -16.79
C GLU A 127 -28.32 -0.85 -17.32
N GLY A 128 -27.50 -0.78 -18.36
CA GLY A 128 -27.11 0.49 -18.98
C GLY A 128 -26.08 1.31 -18.20
N ILE A 129 -25.60 0.80 -17.05
CA ILE A 129 -24.59 1.45 -16.22
C ILE A 129 -23.27 0.71 -16.33
N VAL A 130 -22.19 1.44 -16.61
CA VAL A 130 -20.85 0.87 -16.67
C VAL A 130 -20.36 0.58 -15.25
N ALA A 131 -20.55 -0.66 -14.80
CA ALA A 131 -19.94 -1.18 -13.60
C ALA A 131 -18.45 -1.47 -13.84
N LYS A 132 -17.59 -0.98 -12.95
CA LYS A 132 -16.16 -1.28 -12.95
C LYS A 132 -15.74 -1.82 -11.60
N THR A 133 -14.82 -2.78 -11.59
CA THR A 133 -14.15 -3.20 -10.36
C THR A 133 -12.86 -2.41 -10.19
N SER A 134 -12.44 -2.20 -8.94
CA SER A 134 -11.13 -1.62 -8.66
C SER A 134 -10.03 -2.55 -9.20
N ALA A 135 -9.02 -2.00 -9.87
CA ALA A 135 -7.88 -2.77 -10.37
C ALA A 135 -6.74 -2.92 -9.34
N VAL A 136 -7.05 -2.68 -8.06
CA VAL A 136 -6.12 -2.85 -6.95
C VAL A 136 -6.00 -4.33 -6.59
N LYS A 137 -4.80 -4.89 -6.75
CA LYS A 137 -4.47 -6.27 -6.34
C LYS A 137 -3.87 -6.28 -4.94
N THR A 138 -4.33 -7.22 -4.12
CA THR A 138 -3.90 -7.45 -2.73
C THR A 138 -3.13 -8.75 -2.57
N ASN A 139 -2.25 -9.06 -3.52
CA ASN A 139 -1.50 -10.33 -3.48
C ASN A 139 -0.49 -10.37 -2.32
N GLU A 140 -0.20 -9.22 -1.70
CA GLU A 140 0.65 -9.12 -0.52
C GLU A 140 -0.08 -8.34 0.60
N PRO A 141 0.16 -8.67 1.88
CA PRO A 141 -0.55 -8.05 2.99
C PRO A 141 -0.26 -6.54 3.16
N TYR A 142 0.82 -6.05 2.55
CA TYR A 142 1.37 -4.71 2.78
C TYR A 142 1.47 -3.90 1.49
N PHE A 143 1.93 -4.53 0.40
CA PHE A 143 2.00 -3.88 -0.90
C PHE A 143 0.77 -4.17 -1.72
N ARG A 144 0.16 -3.09 -2.18
CA ARG A 144 -0.89 -3.17 -3.18
C ARG A 144 -0.32 -2.69 -4.49
N ARG A 145 -0.47 -3.54 -5.49
CA ARG A 145 -0.16 -3.22 -6.87
C ARG A 145 -1.42 -2.78 -7.55
N TRP A 146 -1.28 -1.85 -8.46
CA TRP A 146 -2.34 -1.49 -9.37
C TRP A 146 -1.95 -1.94 -10.78
N GLU A 147 -2.92 -2.46 -11.53
CA GLU A 147 -2.70 -2.98 -12.87
C GLU A 147 -3.23 -1.98 -13.91
N PRO A 148 -2.36 -1.07 -14.43
CA PRO A 148 -2.79 0.03 -15.29
C PRO A 148 -3.41 -0.45 -16.61
N SER A 149 -3.02 -1.64 -17.09
CA SER A 149 -3.56 -2.25 -18.31
C SER A 149 -5.01 -2.72 -18.15
N LYS A 150 -5.48 -2.98 -16.92
CA LYS A 150 -6.86 -3.37 -16.68
C LYS A 150 -7.79 -2.16 -16.76
N ASN A 151 -8.90 -2.34 -17.46
CA ASN A 151 -9.97 -1.35 -17.54
C ASN A 151 -10.80 -1.34 -16.25
N GLY A 152 -10.18 -0.92 -15.14
CA GLY A 152 -10.79 -0.80 -13.82
C GLY A 152 -11.38 0.58 -13.53
N LEU A 153 -11.97 0.73 -12.34
CA LEU A 153 -12.64 1.95 -11.89
C LEU A 153 -11.73 3.19 -11.98
N GLU A 154 -10.50 3.07 -11.50
CA GLU A 154 -9.55 4.19 -11.39
C GLU A 154 -9.12 4.71 -12.76
N ARG A 155 -8.91 3.78 -13.72
CA ARG A 155 -8.57 4.15 -15.10
C ARG A 155 -9.75 4.88 -15.75
N TYR A 156 -10.98 4.40 -15.54
CA TYR A 156 -12.17 5.03 -16.09
C TYR A 156 -12.42 6.42 -15.49
N LEU A 157 -12.30 6.58 -14.17
CA LEU A 157 -12.35 7.89 -13.50
C LEU A 157 -11.25 8.83 -14.02
N GLY A 158 -10.04 8.31 -14.19
CA GLY A 158 -8.94 9.04 -14.80
C GLY A 158 -9.29 9.54 -16.20
N GLN A 159 -9.99 8.77 -17.02
CA GLN A 159 -10.41 9.18 -18.37
C GLN A 159 -11.46 10.29 -18.35
N ILE A 160 -12.38 10.27 -17.38
CA ILE A 160 -13.36 11.35 -17.20
C ILE A 160 -12.65 12.66 -16.84
N VAL A 161 -11.62 12.58 -15.98
CA VAL A 161 -10.93 13.76 -15.44
C VAL A 161 -9.83 14.29 -16.36
N ASP A 162 -8.97 13.41 -16.86
CA ASP A 162 -7.79 13.73 -17.68
C ASP A 162 -7.34 12.53 -18.54
N THR A 163 -7.82 12.51 -19.79
CA THR A 163 -7.47 11.48 -20.78
C THR A 163 -5.97 11.41 -21.09
N GLN A 164 -5.25 12.54 -21.04
CA GLN A 164 -3.82 12.57 -21.37
C GLN A 164 -3.00 11.85 -20.31
N LYS A 165 -3.31 12.08 -19.03
CA LYS A 165 -2.68 11.37 -17.90
C LYS A 165 -2.92 9.86 -17.99
N VAL A 166 -4.13 9.43 -18.38
CA VAL A 166 -4.42 8.01 -18.58
C VAL A 166 -3.68 7.42 -19.78
N ALA A 167 -3.52 8.17 -20.87
CA ALA A 167 -2.77 7.71 -22.03
C ALA A 167 -1.29 7.43 -21.68
N ALA A 168 -0.68 8.25 -20.83
CA ALA A 168 0.68 8.06 -20.35
C ALA A 168 0.89 6.74 -19.59
N LEU A 169 -0.16 6.19 -18.98
CA LEU A 169 -0.09 4.90 -18.27
C LEU A 169 0.26 3.71 -19.18
N SER A 170 -0.02 3.81 -20.48
CA SER A 170 0.32 2.77 -21.46
C SER A 170 1.84 2.57 -21.61
N GLN A 171 2.64 3.56 -21.20
CA GLN A 171 4.09 3.51 -21.23
C GLN A 171 4.71 2.84 -20.00
N LEU A 172 3.92 2.56 -18.96
CA LEU A 172 4.39 1.87 -17.76
C LEU A 172 4.58 0.38 -18.05
N SER A 173 5.85 -0.05 -18.09
CA SER A 173 6.23 -1.44 -18.38
C SER A 173 6.03 -2.41 -17.21
N ALA A 174 5.84 -1.89 -15.99
CA ALA A 174 5.64 -2.66 -14.76
C ALA A 174 4.36 -2.25 -14.03
N GLN A 175 3.83 -3.13 -13.18
CA GLN A 175 2.71 -2.80 -12.28
C GLN A 175 3.24 -1.85 -11.20
N PRO A 176 2.83 -0.57 -11.20
CA PRO A 176 3.28 0.37 -10.18
C PRO A 176 2.74 -0.03 -8.81
N LEU A 177 3.55 0.28 -7.79
CA LEU A 177 3.12 0.27 -6.41
C LEU A 177 2.24 1.49 -6.17
N ILE A 178 1.20 1.30 -5.36
CA ILE A 178 0.36 2.40 -4.92
C ILE A 178 1.14 3.25 -3.93
N ASN A 179 1.38 4.51 -4.26
CA ASN A 179 1.86 5.51 -3.32
C ASN A 179 0.67 6.01 -2.49
N TYR A 180 0.69 5.78 -1.18
CA TYR A 180 -0.37 6.22 -0.28
C TYR A 180 -0.05 7.62 0.26
N GLN A 181 -0.50 8.64 -0.47
CA GLN A 181 -0.35 10.06 -0.08
C GLN A 181 -1.61 10.62 0.58
N LEU A 182 -2.76 9.98 0.34
CA LEU A 182 -4.07 10.36 0.83
C LEU A 182 -4.51 9.49 1.99
N SER A 183 -5.14 10.13 2.97
CA SER A 183 -5.70 9.56 4.19
C SER A 183 -7.07 10.19 4.48
N PHE A 184 -7.78 9.66 5.47
CA PHE A 184 -9.03 10.29 5.94
C PHE A 184 -8.79 11.60 6.69
N GLU A 185 -7.56 11.89 7.11
CA GLU A 185 -7.20 13.12 7.82
C GLU A 185 -6.90 14.26 6.85
N ASN A 186 -6.35 13.95 5.66
CA ASN A 186 -5.96 14.96 4.67
C ASN A 186 -6.92 15.05 3.47
N VAL A 187 -8.00 14.26 3.46
CA VAL A 187 -9.10 14.37 2.50
C VAL A 187 -10.36 14.79 3.23
N ARG A 188 -11.05 15.82 2.71
CA ARG A 188 -12.29 16.31 3.31
C ARG A 188 -13.38 15.23 3.25
N MET A 189 -13.94 14.92 4.41
CA MET A 189 -15.05 13.97 4.57
C MET A 189 -16.33 14.67 5.00
N ILE A 190 -17.47 14.25 4.44
CA ILE A 190 -18.79 14.77 4.79
C ILE A 190 -19.80 13.63 4.88
N ASP A 191 -20.71 13.71 5.85
CA ASP A 191 -21.82 12.77 5.98
C ASP A 191 -22.91 13.05 4.93
N GLY A 192 -23.32 12.00 4.20
CA GLY A 192 -24.38 12.07 3.18
C GLY A 192 -25.74 12.49 3.74
N LYS A 193 -26.10 12.12 4.98
CA LYS A 193 -27.33 12.58 5.64
C LYS A 193 -27.32 14.09 5.88
N LEU A 194 -26.16 14.65 6.28
CA LEU A 194 -26.03 16.09 6.43
C LEU A 194 -26.21 16.81 5.08
N LEU A 195 -25.68 16.24 4.00
CA LEU A 195 -25.87 16.78 2.66
C LEU A 195 -27.32 16.75 2.20
N LEU A 196 -28.13 15.80 2.64
CA LEU A 196 -29.55 15.75 2.32
C LEU A 196 -30.37 16.72 3.18
N ASN A 197 -30.06 16.82 4.46
CA ASN A 197 -30.86 17.58 5.43
C ASN A 197 -30.57 19.09 5.44
N TYR A 198 -29.39 19.50 4.99
CA TYR A 198 -28.96 20.89 5.03
C TYR A 198 -28.63 21.42 3.63
N ASP A 199 -28.78 22.74 3.47
CA ASP A 199 -28.38 23.44 2.25
C ASP A 199 -26.87 23.74 2.28
N ILE A 200 -26.08 22.71 1.97
CA ILE A 200 -24.63 22.82 1.88
C ILE A 200 -24.27 23.39 0.50
N SER A 201 -23.45 24.45 0.49
CA SER A 201 -23.03 25.16 -0.73
C SER A 201 -22.52 24.21 -1.82
N SER A 202 -23.02 24.39 -3.04
CA SER A 202 -22.63 23.63 -4.23
C SER A 202 -21.15 23.80 -4.59
N GLU A 203 -20.54 24.94 -4.20
CA GLU A 203 -19.10 25.22 -4.38
C GLU A 203 -18.21 24.14 -3.76
N LEU A 204 -18.71 23.47 -2.72
CA LEU A 204 -18.03 22.36 -2.08
C LEU A 204 -17.71 21.21 -3.03
N PHE A 205 -18.52 20.99 -4.06
CA PHE A 205 -18.38 19.90 -5.03
C PHE A 205 -17.82 20.35 -6.36
N THR A 206 -17.95 21.64 -6.67
CA THR A 206 -17.56 22.21 -7.96
C THR A 206 -16.11 21.87 -8.28
N ARG A 207 -15.91 21.26 -9.45
CA ARG A 207 -14.59 20.84 -9.96
C ARG A 207 -13.83 19.82 -9.08
N LYS A 208 -14.49 19.16 -8.12
CA LYS A 208 -13.88 18.11 -7.30
C LYS A 208 -14.19 16.72 -7.82
N ILE A 209 -13.37 15.76 -7.40
CA ILE A 209 -13.64 14.33 -7.59
C ILE A 209 -14.27 13.82 -6.31
N VAL A 210 -15.50 13.31 -6.41
CA VAL A 210 -16.31 12.93 -5.25
C VAL A 210 -16.34 11.41 -5.13
N TYR A 211 -15.96 10.87 -3.98
CA TYR A 211 -16.07 9.45 -3.67
C TYR A 211 -17.24 9.21 -2.72
N LEU A 212 -18.26 8.52 -3.18
CA LEU A 212 -19.38 8.04 -2.38
C LEU A 212 -19.06 6.64 -1.91
N GLY A 213 -19.13 6.37 -0.61
CA GLY A 213 -18.96 5.01 -0.11
C GLY A 213 -19.37 4.85 1.34
N TYR A 214 -19.60 3.60 1.74
CA TYR A 214 -19.93 3.28 3.12
C TYR A 214 -18.68 3.33 4.00
N LEU A 215 -18.64 4.27 4.95
CA LEU A 215 -17.54 4.41 5.91
C LEU A 215 -17.94 4.00 7.34
N GLY A 216 -19.12 3.38 7.52
CA GLY A 216 -19.70 3.11 8.84
C GLY A 216 -20.47 4.30 9.40
N ASP A 217 -21.31 4.09 10.42
CA ASP A 217 -22.25 5.13 10.89
C ASP A 217 -21.63 6.20 11.79
N THR A 218 -20.40 5.99 12.25
CA THR A 218 -19.49 6.92 12.96
C THR A 218 -18.34 6.00 13.34
N ILE A 219 -17.10 6.23 12.90
CA ILE A 219 -16.05 5.19 13.04
C ILE A 219 -15.77 4.94 14.53
N SER A 220 -16.29 3.84 15.07
CA SER A 220 -15.95 3.34 16.40
C SER A 220 -14.56 2.69 16.36
N SER A 221 -13.82 2.78 17.47
CA SER A 221 -12.45 2.25 17.60
C SER A 221 -12.33 0.75 17.31
N ASP A 222 -13.41 0.00 17.46
CA ASP A 222 -13.45 -1.44 17.18
C ASP A 222 -13.87 -1.75 15.74
N THR A 223 -14.55 -0.83 15.05
CA THR A 223 -14.94 -0.98 13.64
C THR A 223 -13.80 -0.63 12.67
N GLN A 224 -12.77 0.11 13.11
CA GLN A 224 -11.47 0.20 12.43
C GLN A 224 -10.84 -1.17 12.16
N LYS A 225 -11.16 -2.19 12.99
CA LYS A 225 -10.64 -3.55 12.81
C LYS A 225 -11.42 -4.39 11.79
N LEU A 226 -12.59 -3.94 11.31
CA LEU A 226 -13.58 -4.81 10.66
C LEU A 226 -14.24 -4.26 9.38
N SER A 227 -13.89 -3.08 8.86
CA SER A 227 -14.47 -2.61 7.58
C SER A 227 -13.55 -2.90 6.38
N PRO A 228 -13.77 -4.00 5.63
CA PRO A 228 -13.06 -4.26 4.38
C PRO A 228 -13.45 -3.31 3.24
N TYR A 229 -14.32 -2.30 3.45
CA TYR A 229 -14.85 -1.40 2.39
C TYR A 229 -14.30 0.04 2.41
N SER A 230 -13.93 0.58 3.58
CA SER A 230 -13.25 1.89 3.66
C SER A 230 -11.86 1.83 3.01
N TYR A 231 -11.22 0.67 3.11
CA TYR A 231 -9.89 0.44 2.54
C TYR A 231 -9.90 0.43 1.00
N PRO A 232 -10.77 -0.33 0.28
CA PRO A 232 -10.91 -0.23 -1.17
C PRO A 232 -11.17 1.18 -1.67
N LEU A 233 -12.02 1.95 -0.97
CA LEU A 233 -12.29 3.34 -1.33
C LEU A 233 -11.02 4.19 -1.27
N MET A 234 -10.30 4.15 -0.15
CA MET A 234 -9.08 4.95 0.02
C MET A 234 -7.93 4.48 -0.88
N ALA A 235 -7.80 3.17 -1.12
CA ALA A 235 -6.83 2.62 -2.05
C ALA A 235 -7.12 3.06 -3.49
N SER A 236 -8.39 2.99 -3.91
CA SER A 236 -8.83 3.48 -5.22
C SER A 236 -8.59 4.97 -5.39
N LEU A 237 -8.88 5.76 -4.35
CA LEU A 237 -8.62 7.20 -4.32
C LEU A 237 -7.12 7.52 -4.46
N ASN A 238 -6.25 6.81 -3.73
CA ASN A 238 -4.80 6.96 -3.86
C ASN A 238 -4.28 6.56 -5.25
N VAL A 239 -4.81 5.50 -5.85
CA VAL A 239 -4.46 5.14 -7.24
C VAL A 239 -4.86 6.25 -8.19
N LEU A 240 -6.08 6.76 -8.11
CA LEU A 240 -6.52 7.86 -8.96
C LEU A 240 -5.65 9.11 -8.74
N HIS A 241 -5.29 9.41 -7.49
CA HIS A 241 -4.36 10.49 -7.19
C HIS A 241 -3.03 10.32 -7.91
N ASN A 242 -2.42 9.14 -7.80
CA ASN A 242 -1.15 8.84 -8.45
C ASN A 242 -1.24 8.94 -9.98
N ILE A 243 -2.37 8.53 -10.58
CA ILE A 243 -2.61 8.70 -12.03
C ILE A 243 -2.58 10.18 -12.42
N LEU A 244 -3.30 11.01 -11.66
CA LEU A 244 -3.46 12.43 -11.99
C LEU A 244 -2.18 13.23 -11.72
N THR A 245 -1.45 12.91 -10.66
CA THR A 245 -0.18 13.59 -10.33
C THR A 245 1.01 13.03 -11.10
N GLY A 246 0.96 11.77 -11.52
CA GLY A 246 2.11 11.04 -12.08
C GLY A 246 3.04 10.48 -11.00
N ASN A 247 2.65 10.54 -9.72
CA ASN A 247 3.47 10.10 -8.58
C ASN A 247 3.33 8.59 -8.32
N HIS A 248 3.69 7.78 -9.31
CA HIS A 248 3.71 6.33 -9.15
C HIS A 248 5.02 5.86 -8.52
N LEU A 249 4.94 4.95 -7.55
CA LEU A 249 6.12 4.24 -7.07
C LEU A 249 6.41 3.09 -8.03
N GLN A 250 7.63 3.05 -8.55
CA GLN A 250 8.12 1.91 -9.31
C GLN A 250 8.95 1.03 -8.39
N GLU A 251 8.79 -0.29 -8.53
CA GLU A 251 9.71 -1.22 -7.89
C GLU A 251 11.12 -0.93 -8.40
N ALA A 252 12.05 -0.79 -7.48
CA ALA A 252 13.45 -0.66 -7.84
C ALA A 252 13.86 -1.88 -8.68
N GLY A 253 14.60 -1.62 -9.76
CA GLY A 253 15.12 -2.68 -10.61
C GLY A 253 16.00 -3.64 -9.81
N LEU A 254 15.93 -4.94 -10.13
CA LEU A 254 16.71 -5.99 -9.48
C LEU A 254 18.20 -5.64 -9.35
N TRP A 255 18.75 -4.94 -10.35
CA TRP A 255 20.14 -4.49 -10.35
C TRP A 255 20.50 -3.61 -9.15
N LEU A 256 19.58 -2.74 -8.69
CA LEU A 256 19.84 -1.85 -7.55
C LEU A 256 19.93 -2.69 -6.28
N SER A 257 19.00 -3.64 -6.09
CA SER A 257 19.06 -4.59 -4.98
C SER A 257 20.38 -5.38 -4.99
N VAL A 258 20.87 -5.79 -6.17
CA VAL A 258 22.18 -6.46 -6.30
C VAL A 258 23.34 -5.53 -5.90
N VAL A 259 23.36 -4.30 -6.40
CA VAL A 259 24.42 -3.32 -6.08
C VAL A 259 24.46 -3.03 -4.57
N VAL A 260 23.31 -2.82 -3.96
CA VAL A 260 23.19 -2.56 -2.51
C VAL A 260 23.64 -3.77 -1.71
N THR A 261 23.20 -4.97 -2.10
CA THR A 261 23.64 -6.23 -1.47
C THR A 261 25.15 -6.36 -1.55
N LEU A 262 25.74 -6.14 -2.73
CA LEU A 262 27.19 -6.21 -2.93
C LEU A 262 27.93 -5.18 -2.07
N ALA A 263 27.44 -3.93 -2.02
CA ALA A 263 28.04 -2.87 -1.20
C ALA A 263 28.03 -3.24 0.29
N LEU A 264 26.92 -3.78 0.80
CA LEU A 264 26.82 -4.25 2.18
C LEU A 264 27.79 -5.41 2.46
N VAL A 265 27.90 -6.36 1.53
CA VAL A 265 28.85 -7.48 1.66
C VAL A 265 30.30 -6.98 1.69
N LEU A 266 30.68 -6.10 0.77
CA LEU A 266 32.03 -5.51 0.72
C LEU A 266 32.34 -4.70 1.98
N PHE A 267 31.38 -3.93 2.47
CA PHE A 267 31.52 -3.19 3.73
C PHE A 267 31.77 -4.13 4.92
N ASN A 268 31.01 -5.21 5.04
CA ASN A 268 31.22 -6.22 6.08
C ASN A 268 32.59 -6.91 5.96
N MET A 269 33.02 -7.25 4.73
CA MET A 269 34.36 -7.82 4.50
C MET A 269 35.47 -6.84 4.89
N LEU A 270 35.34 -5.56 4.57
CA LEU A 270 36.30 -4.51 4.93
C LEU A 270 36.41 -4.37 6.45
N ILE A 271 35.28 -4.34 7.16
CA ILE A 271 35.26 -4.35 8.63
C ILE A 271 35.97 -5.61 9.14
N GLY A 272 35.64 -6.80 8.61
CA GLY A 272 36.30 -8.05 8.99
C GLY A 272 37.82 -8.00 8.79
N TYR A 273 38.28 -7.41 7.70
CA TYR A 273 39.70 -7.20 7.40
C TYR A 273 40.37 -6.25 8.40
N LEU A 274 39.75 -5.11 8.71
CA LEU A 274 40.27 -4.14 9.68
C LEU A 274 40.36 -4.75 11.08
N VAL A 275 39.28 -5.41 11.52
CA VAL A 275 39.22 -6.07 12.83
C VAL A 275 40.25 -7.20 12.92
N ARG A 276 40.57 -7.91 11.82
CA ARG A 276 41.61 -8.96 11.79
C ARG A 276 42.99 -8.49 12.26
N ARG A 277 43.31 -7.19 12.16
CA ARG A 277 44.59 -6.64 12.66
C ARG A 277 44.64 -6.44 14.18
N THR A 278 43.55 -6.70 14.90
CA THR A 278 43.47 -6.55 16.36
C THR A 278 43.82 -7.85 17.11
N PRO A 279 44.28 -7.76 18.37
CA PRO A 279 44.57 -8.92 19.21
C PRO A 279 43.37 -9.86 19.34
N ALA A 280 43.61 -11.17 19.37
CA ALA A 280 42.56 -12.20 19.21
C ALA A 280 41.36 -12.11 20.20
N ALA A 281 41.58 -11.61 21.42
CA ALA A 281 40.51 -11.43 22.40
C ALA A 281 39.63 -10.21 22.08
N ILE A 282 40.24 -9.11 21.63
CA ILE A 282 39.56 -7.88 21.20
C ILE A 282 38.85 -8.12 19.86
N TYR A 283 39.48 -8.92 18.99
CA TYR A 283 38.95 -9.34 17.70
C TYR A 283 37.55 -9.95 17.82
N PHE A 284 37.35 -10.91 18.74
CA PHE A 284 36.08 -11.63 18.82
C PHE A 284 34.94 -10.71 19.27
N THR A 285 35.18 -9.89 20.31
CA THR A 285 34.19 -8.96 20.82
C THR A 285 33.86 -7.85 19.83
N LEU A 286 34.87 -7.23 19.20
CA LEU A 286 34.64 -6.19 18.19
C LEU A 286 33.96 -6.75 16.96
N ALA A 287 34.38 -7.91 16.45
CA ALA A 287 33.74 -8.54 15.30
C ALA A 287 32.27 -8.84 15.58
N LEU A 288 31.93 -9.32 16.77
CA LEU A 288 30.55 -9.60 17.15
C LEU A 288 29.71 -8.31 17.23
N MET A 289 30.21 -7.27 17.91
CA MET A 289 29.53 -5.98 18.00
C MET A 289 29.33 -5.34 16.63
N PHE A 290 30.38 -5.29 15.80
CA PHE A 290 30.26 -4.72 14.45
C PHE A 290 29.32 -5.53 13.57
N SER A 291 29.34 -6.85 13.63
CA SER A 291 28.38 -7.69 12.91
C SER A 291 26.95 -7.30 13.32
N PHE A 292 26.64 -7.26 14.62
CA PHE A 292 25.31 -6.83 15.10
C PHE A 292 24.95 -5.42 14.64
N SER A 293 25.82 -4.42 14.80
CA SER A 293 25.57 -3.05 14.34
C SER A 293 25.32 -2.99 12.84
N THR A 294 26.06 -3.76 12.04
CA THR A 294 25.89 -3.82 10.59
C THR A 294 24.59 -4.53 10.21
N ILE A 295 24.16 -5.55 10.98
CA ILE A 295 22.83 -6.17 10.84
C ILE A 295 21.75 -5.11 11.04
N PHE A 296 21.79 -4.39 12.17
CA PHE A 296 20.77 -3.39 12.50
C PHE A 296 20.77 -2.22 11.51
N ALA A 297 21.94 -1.72 11.10
CA ALA A 297 22.04 -0.67 10.10
C ALA A 297 21.51 -1.14 8.73
N SER A 298 21.83 -2.36 8.30
CA SER A 298 21.31 -2.93 7.04
C SER A 298 19.80 -3.09 7.09
N ILE A 299 19.26 -3.57 8.21
CA ILE A 299 17.82 -3.66 8.45
C ILE A 299 17.19 -2.26 8.40
N ALA A 300 17.77 -1.26 9.08
CA ALA A 300 17.24 0.10 9.11
C ALA A 300 17.26 0.77 7.72
N ILE A 301 18.37 0.68 6.99
CA ILE A 301 18.50 1.20 5.62
C ILE A 301 17.50 0.51 4.69
N MET A 302 17.37 -0.81 4.82
CA MET A 302 16.39 -1.57 4.06
C MET A 302 14.97 -1.15 4.40
N PHE A 303 14.59 -1.01 5.67
CA PHE A 303 13.26 -0.55 6.05
C PHE A 303 12.99 0.85 5.50
N TYR A 304 13.94 1.78 5.63
CA TYR A 304 13.81 3.11 5.08
C TYR A 304 13.59 3.08 3.56
N TRP A 305 14.45 2.40 2.80
CA TRP A 305 14.30 2.33 1.34
C TRP A 305 13.11 1.48 0.88
N HIS A 306 12.73 0.47 1.65
CA HIS A 306 11.57 -0.35 1.37
C HIS A 306 10.28 0.47 1.55
N LEU A 307 10.20 1.30 2.60
CA LEU A 307 9.06 2.18 2.84
C LEU A 307 9.03 3.36 1.84
N SER A 308 10.19 3.95 1.54
CA SER A 308 10.25 5.13 0.65
C SER A 308 10.16 4.79 -0.84
N TYR A 309 10.67 3.63 -1.26
CA TYR A 309 10.86 3.30 -2.68
C TYR A 309 10.35 1.92 -3.10
N GLY A 310 9.71 1.16 -2.19
CA GLY A 310 9.23 -0.19 -2.50
C GLY A 310 10.33 -1.19 -2.84
N LEU A 311 11.58 -0.91 -2.45
CA LEU A 311 12.73 -1.76 -2.73
C LEU A 311 12.65 -3.03 -1.87
N VAL A 312 12.49 -4.18 -2.51
CA VAL A 312 12.53 -5.49 -1.85
C VAL A 312 13.98 -5.97 -1.84
N VAL A 313 14.65 -5.87 -0.69
CA VAL A 313 15.94 -6.54 -0.49
C VAL A 313 15.71 -7.84 0.25
N TYR A 314 16.16 -8.93 -0.36
CA TYR A 314 16.06 -10.24 0.23
C TYR A 314 17.20 -10.43 1.24
N LEU A 315 16.86 -10.27 2.51
CA LEU A 315 17.77 -10.38 3.64
C LEU A 315 18.53 -11.72 3.64
N SER A 316 17.87 -12.81 3.24
CA SER A 316 18.43 -14.15 3.14
C SER A 316 19.67 -14.23 2.24
N TYR A 317 19.61 -13.65 1.04
CA TYR A 317 20.74 -13.66 0.11
C TYR A 317 21.89 -12.79 0.63
N THR A 318 21.58 -11.62 1.17
CA THR A 318 22.60 -10.72 1.74
C THR A 318 23.39 -11.44 2.84
N TRP A 319 22.70 -12.12 3.76
CA TRP A 319 23.36 -12.87 4.83
C TRP A 319 24.11 -14.10 4.34
N ALA A 320 23.59 -14.83 3.36
CA ALA A 320 24.30 -15.95 2.76
C ALA A 320 25.66 -15.48 2.19
N TRP A 321 25.68 -14.34 1.49
CA TRP A 321 26.90 -13.76 0.95
C TRP A 321 27.87 -13.26 2.02
N VAL A 322 27.36 -12.61 3.08
CA VAL A 322 28.19 -12.19 4.23
C VAL A 322 28.84 -13.40 4.90
N LEU A 323 28.09 -14.48 5.13
CA LEU A 323 28.61 -15.72 5.69
C LEU A 323 29.70 -16.35 4.82
N VAL A 324 29.46 -16.45 3.52
CA VAL A 324 30.46 -16.96 2.56
C VAL A 324 31.73 -16.11 2.62
N GLY A 325 31.59 -14.78 2.69
CA GLY A 325 32.72 -13.86 2.83
C GLY A 325 33.54 -14.10 4.10
N TYR A 326 32.87 -14.27 5.25
CA TYR A 326 33.56 -14.61 6.49
C TYR A 326 34.30 -15.96 6.40
N VAL A 327 33.69 -16.98 5.79
CA VAL A 327 34.32 -18.29 5.58
C VAL A 327 35.58 -18.16 4.71
N VAL A 328 35.53 -17.39 3.62
CA VAL A 328 36.68 -17.14 2.74
C VAL A 328 37.81 -16.40 3.46
N VAL A 329 37.49 -15.32 4.19
CA VAL A 329 38.50 -14.56 4.96
C VAL A 329 39.16 -15.44 6.02
N TRP A 330 38.39 -16.35 6.63
CA TRP A 330 38.87 -17.27 7.64
C TRP A 330 39.72 -18.42 7.08
N SER A 331 39.33 -19.00 5.93
CA SER A 331 40.09 -20.09 5.29
C SER A 331 41.46 -19.63 4.80
N VAL A 332 41.59 -18.40 4.31
CA VAL A 332 42.86 -17.77 3.89
C VAL A 332 43.81 -17.49 5.08
N ARG A 333 43.38 -17.67 6.33
CA ARG A 333 44.22 -17.51 7.53
C ARG A 333 44.90 -18.82 7.98
N ARG A 334 44.44 -19.98 7.49
CA ARG A 334 45.11 -21.26 7.73
C ARG A 334 46.25 -21.45 6.75
#